data_AF-A0A7C2R072-F1
#
_entry.id   AF-A0A7C2R072-F1
#
_cell.length_a   1.000
_cell.length_b   1.000
_cell.length_c   1.000
_cell.angle_alpha   90.00
_cell.angle_beta   90.00
_cell.angle_gamma   90.00
#
_symmetry.space_group_name_H-M   'P 1'
#
loop_
_entity.id
_entity.type
_entity.pdbx_description
1 polymer ?
#
loop_
_entity_poly.entity_id
_entity_poly.type
_entity_poly.pdbx_seq_one_letter_code
_entity_poly.pdbx_strand_id
1 'polypeptide(L)'
;MRYITSILLGDILGLQWEIVTDRRKIGKHRVINYSVENIRGALKITPDPLLFETGISKREITLTHWKNLPVFFRTGPADDIPFDIFASSFYLVSRYEEYLDYTPDKHGRFTASSSLAFRKGFLYQPVVDKWTKEFARALLSKFPTITFKRNEFRSLLTIDSDQPFAYLGKNLFRSVGGLLRDITEKTGHATDRYKVLTKGGKDPYEVYEYITDRIEKYNTG
;
A
#
# COMPACT_ATOMS: atom_id res chain seq x y z
N MET A 1 -9.56 -7.86 -0.70
CA MET A 1 -9.55 -8.50 0.65
C MET A 1 -8.25 -9.25 0.98
N ARG A 2 -8.00 -10.45 0.41
CA ARG A 2 -6.88 -11.33 0.81
C ARG A 2 -5.51 -10.64 0.87
N TYR A 3 -5.22 -9.79 -0.12
CA TYR A 3 -3.99 -9.01 -0.21
C TYR A 3 -3.74 -8.14 1.04
N ILE A 4 -4.71 -7.32 1.45
CA ILE A 4 -4.48 -6.45 2.61
C ILE A 4 -4.48 -7.24 3.92
N THR A 5 -5.27 -8.32 3.99
CA THR A 5 -5.25 -9.23 5.14
C THR A 5 -3.89 -9.91 5.29
N SER A 6 -3.23 -10.33 4.19
CA SER A 6 -1.89 -10.94 4.25
C SER A 6 -0.86 -9.96 4.79
N ILE A 7 -0.90 -8.71 4.35
CA ILE A 7 0.01 -7.67 4.84
C ILE A 7 -0.19 -7.42 6.33
N LEU A 8 -1.42 -7.09 6.75
CA LEU A 8 -1.67 -6.69 8.14
C LEU A 8 -1.49 -7.86 9.11
N LEU A 9 -2.11 -9.01 8.83
CA LEU A 9 -2.09 -10.14 9.77
C LEU A 9 -0.84 -11.02 9.60
N GLY A 10 -0.42 -11.27 8.37
CA GLY A 10 0.73 -12.14 8.06
C GLY A 10 2.06 -11.40 8.16
N ASP A 11 2.26 -10.39 7.32
CA ASP A 11 3.57 -9.76 7.14
C ASP A 11 3.94 -8.84 8.31
N ILE A 12 2.99 -8.05 8.84
CA ILE A 12 3.27 -7.14 9.96
C ILE A 12 3.11 -7.85 11.31
N LEU A 13 2.02 -8.59 11.53
CA LEU A 13 1.71 -9.21 12.83
C LEU A 13 2.25 -10.64 12.99
N GLY A 14 2.70 -11.30 11.91
CA GLY A 14 3.24 -12.66 11.99
C GLY A 14 2.20 -13.72 12.36
N LEU A 15 0.92 -13.48 12.12
CA LEU A 15 -0.18 -14.39 12.45
C LEU A 15 -0.45 -15.37 11.31
N GLN A 16 -0.83 -16.59 11.70
CA GLN A 16 -1.51 -17.50 10.79
C GLN A 16 -2.99 -17.14 10.76
N TRP A 17 -3.56 -17.04 9.56
CA TRP A 17 -4.94 -16.61 9.36
C TRP A 17 -5.59 -17.35 8.19
N GLU A 18 -6.91 -17.39 8.22
CA GLU A 18 -7.74 -17.86 7.14
C GLU A 18 -8.99 -16.99 7.02
N ILE A 19 -9.57 -16.92 5.82
CA ILE A 19 -10.88 -16.28 5.61
C ILE A 19 -11.95 -17.35 5.61
N VAL A 20 -12.92 -17.18 6.51
CA VAL A 20 -14.08 -18.04 6.64
C VAL A 20 -15.32 -17.25 6.24
N THR A 21 -16.02 -17.70 5.20
CA THR A 21 -17.29 -17.10 4.75
C THR A 21 -18.52 -17.83 5.27
N ASP A 22 -18.37 -19.08 5.71
CA ASP A 22 -19.43 -19.87 6.31
C ASP A 22 -19.28 -19.91 7.83
N ARG A 23 -20.19 -19.22 8.53
CA ARG A 23 -20.21 -19.11 9.99
C ARG A 23 -20.15 -20.46 10.72
N ARG A 24 -20.67 -21.54 10.11
CA ARG A 24 -20.66 -22.89 10.70
C ARG A 24 -19.25 -23.47 10.84
N LYS A 25 -18.27 -22.93 10.12
CA LYS A 25 -16.88 -23.38 10.11
C LYS A 25 -15.97 -22.64 11.11
N ILE A 26 -16.50 -21.66 11.84
CA ILE A 26 -15.72 -20.85 12.80
C ILE A 26 -15.16 -21.67 13.97
N GLY A 27 -15.86 -22.74 14.39
CA GLY A 27 -15.41 -23.61 15.48
C GLY A 27 -15.07 -22.85 16.78
N LYS A 28 -13.93 -23.19 17.39
CA LYS A 28 -13.39 -22.55 18.61
C LYS A 28 -12.26 -21.55 18.32
N HIS A 29 -12.14 -21.10 17.06
CA HIS A 29 -11.06 -20.20 16.67
C HIS A 29 -11.28 -18.78 17.19
N ARG A 30 -10.20 -17.99 17.27
CA ARG A 30 -10.28 -16.54 17.51
C ARG A 30 -10.77 -15.87 16.23
N VAL A 31 -11.74 -14.98 16.34
CA VAL A 31 -12.47 -14.46 15.17
C VAL A 31 -12.33 -12.95 15.07
N ILE A 32 -11.86 -12.46 13.94
CA ILE A 32 -12.11 -11.10 13.50
C ILE A 32 -13.38 -11.15 12.65
N ASN A 33 -14.47 -10.58 13.16
CA ASN A 33 -15.73 -10.49 12.44
C ASN A 33 -15.70 -9.25 11.53
N TYR A 34 -15.43 -9.49 10.26
CA TYR A 34 -15.42 -8.46 9.22
C TYR A 34 -16.70 -8.51 8.38
N SER A 35 -17.83 -8.24 9.04
CA SER A 35 -19.17 -8.27 8.43
C SER A 35 -20.15 -7.41 9.25
N VAL A 36 -21.37 -7.24 8.72
CA VAL A 36 -22.45 -6.56 9.45
C VAL A 36 -23.05 -7.42 10.57
N GLU A 37 -22.80 -8.74 10.57
CA GLU A 37 -23.34 -9.65 11.58
C GLU A 37 -22.83 -9.34 12.98
N ASN A 38 -23.52 -9.88 13.99
CA ASN A 38 -23.04 -9.90 15.37
C ASN A 38 -22.59 -11.32 15.75
N ILE A 39 -21.29 -11.48 15.98
CA ILE A 39 -20.68 -12.75 16.39
C ILE A 39 -20.11 -12.56 17.80
N ARG A 40 -20.72 -13.25 18.77
CA ARG A 40 -20.32 -13.15 20.18
C ARG A 40 -18.86 -13.59 20.36
N GLY A 41 -18.09 -12.78 21.08
CA GLY A 41 -16.67 -13.06 21.38
C GLY A 41 -15.71 -12.72 20.24
N ALA A 42 -16.20 -12.35 19.06
CA ALA A 42 -15.36 -11.89 17.96
C ALA A 42 -14.92 -10.42 18.16
N LEU A 43 -13.77 -10.06 17.58
CA LEU A 43 -13.38 -8.67 17.39
C LEU A 43 -14.11 -8.14 16.15
N LYS A 44 -15.03 -7.20 16.32
CA LYS A 44 -15.90 -6.69 15.26
C LYS A 44 -15.30 -5.46 14.57
N ILE A 45 -15.31 -5.51 13.24
CA ILE A 45 -15.02 -4.39 12.33
C ILE A 45 -16.05 -4.46 11.20
N THR A 46 -16.93 -3.47 11.13
CA THR A 46 -17.90 -3.33 10.05
C THR A 46 -17.15 -2.89 8.80
N PRO A 47 -17.35 -3.56 7.66
CA PRO A 47 -16.50 -3.31 6.52
C PRO A 47 -17.02 -2.15 5.67
N ASP A 48 -16.09 -1.34 5.15
CA ASP A 48 -16.35 -0.38 4.09
C ASP A 48 -16.57 -1.12 2.75
N PRO A 49 -17.50 -0.67 1.89
CA PRO A 49 -17.75 -1.31 0.60
C PRO A 49 -16.52 -1.44 -0.30
N LEU A 50 -15.49 -0.58 -0.13
CA LEU A 50 -14.29 -0.52 -0.97
C LEU A 50 -13.67 -1.90 -1.29
N LEU A 51 -13.62 -2.81 -0.32
CA LEU A 51 -12.97 -4.11 -0.51
C LEU A 51 -13.82 -5.15 -1.27
N PHE A 52 -15.08 -4.84 -1.57
CA PHE A 52 -16.03 -5.71 -2.26
C PHE A 52 -16.45 -5.17 -3.63
N GLU A 53 -16.03 -3.97 -3.98
CA GLU A 53 -16.39 -3.34 -5.24
C GLU A 53 -15.64 -3.94 -6.44
N THR A 54 -16.31 -3.94 -7.58
CA THR A 54 -15.71 -4.20 -8.88
C THR A 54 -15.43 -2.89 -9.59
N GLY A 55 -14.15 -2.62 -9.87
CA GLY A 55 -13.70 -1.37 -10.49
C GLY A 55 -13.23 -0.34 -9.46
N ILE A 56 -13.06 0.90 -9.93
CA ILE A 56 -12.57 2.01 -9.14
C ILE A 56 -13.52 3.18 -9.28
N SER A 57 -13.75 3.87 -8.17
CA SER A 57 -14.60 5.05 -8.10
C SER A 57 -14.04 6.05 -7.10
N LYS A 58 -14.29 7.34 -7.37
CA LYS A 58 -13.88 8.42 -6.47
C LYS A 58 -14.62 8.28 -5.13
N ARG A 59 -13.88 8.47 -4.05
CA ARG A 59 -14.38 8.40 -2.67
C ARG A 59 -14.22 9.76 -2.00
N GLU A 60 -15.26 10.22 -1.34
CA GLU A 60 -15.13 11.34 -0.42
C GLU A 60 -14.61 10.83 0.93
N ILE A 61 -13.38 11.22 1.26
CA ILE A 61 -12.71 10.75 2.47
C ILE A 61 -12.78 11.81 3.56
N THR A 62 -13.54 11.47 4.60
CA THR A 62 -13.60 12.25 5.84
C THR A 62 -12.54 11.73 6.81
N LEU A 63 -11.55 12.59 7.10
CA LEU A 63 -10.49 12.30 8.05
C LEU A 63 -10.98 12.57 9.49
N THR A 64 -10.71 11.63 10.39
CA THR A 64 -10.88 11.79 11.83
C THR A 64 -9.65 11.29 12.56
N HIS A 65 -9.68 11.24 13.91
CA HIS A 65 -8.55 10.79 14.71
C HIS A 65 -8.96 9.68 15.67
N TRP A 66 -8.09 8.67 15.80
CA TRP A 66 -8.19 7.62 16.81
C TRP A 66 -6.81 7.41 17.43
N LYS A 67 -6.69 7.57 18.76
CA LYS A 67 -5.42 7.48 19.49
C LYS A 67 -4.32 8.37 18.89
N ASN A 68 -4.69 9.60 18.53
CA ASN A 68 -3.82 10.60 17.86
C ASN A 68 -3.31 10.17 16.47
N LEU A 69 -3.89 9.14 15.86
CA LEU A 69 -3.61 8.73 14.49
C LEU A 69 -4.74 9.22 13.57
N PRO A 70 -4.43 9.76 12.39
CA PRO A 70 -5.46 10.05 11.40
C PRO A 70 -6.10 8.72 10.98
N VAL A 71 -7.42 8.69 10.83
CA VAL A 71 -8.20 7.53 10.37
C VAL A 71 -9.33 7.97 9.46
N PHE A 72 -9.76 7.09 8.56
CA PHE A 72 -10.89 7.30 7.67
C PHE A 72 -11.63 5.97 7.45
N PHE A 73 -12.74 5.97 6.69
CA PHE A 73 -13.68 4.84 6.63
C PHE A 73 -14.17 4.43 8.03
N ARG A 74 -14.85 5.38 8.69
CA ARG A 74 -15.35 5.20 10.05
C ARG A 74 -16.36 4.08 10.12
N THR A 75 -16.31 3.33 11.21
CA THR A 75 -17.28 2.28 11.52
C THR A 75 -18.29 2.73 12.57
N GLY A 76 -19.25 1.85 12.86
CA GLY A 76 -20.29 2.11 13.86
C GLY A 76 -19.77 2.06 15.30
N PRO A 77 -20.50 2.66 16.26
CA PRO A 77 -20.11 2.71 17.67
C PRO A 77 -20.10 1.34 18.37
N ALA A 78 -20.69 0.31 17.75
CA ALA A 78 -20.72 -1.05 18.27
C ALA A 78 -19.45 -1.87 17.95
N ASP A 79 -18.54 -1.32 17.17
CA ASP A 79 -17.34 -2.02 16.72
C ASP A 79 -16.17 -1.84 17.70
N ASP A 80 -15.31 -2.85 17.78
CA ASP A 80 -14.15 -2.82 18.68
C ASP A 80 -13.07 -1.83 18.18
N ILE A 81 -13.11 -1.44 16.90
CA ILE A 81 -12.24 -0.45 16.24
C ILE A 81 -13.12 0.57 15.51
N PRO A 82 -12.87 1.89 15.65
CA PRO A 82 -13.79 2.94 15.16
C PRO A 82 -13.64 3.27 13.67
N PHE A 83 -12.88 2.47 12.93
CA PHE A 83 -12.69 2.60 11.49
C PHE A 83 -12.31 1.24 10.89
N ASP A 84 -12.49 1.13 9.58
CA ASP A 84 -12.13 -0.06 8.83
C ASP A 84 -10.64 -0.05 8.50
N ILE A 85 -9.85 -0.66 9.39
CA ILE A 85 -8.42 -0.79 9.20
C ILE A 85 -8.04 -1.51 7.90
N PHE A 86 -8.84 -2.47 7.41
CA PHE A 86 -8.52 -3.21 6.20
C PHE A 86 -8.74 -2.34 4.96
N ALA A 87 -9.89 -1.65 4.87
CA ALA A 87 -10.17 -0.75 3.75
C ALA A 87 -9.23 0.47 3.75
N SER A 88 -8.98 1.07 4.91
CA SER A 88 -8.08 2.23 5.01
C SER A 88 -6.65 1.86 4.63
N SER A 89 -6.17 0.70 5.11
CA SER A 89 -4.82 0.26 4.76
C SER A 89 -4.73 -0.12 3.29
N PHE A 90 -5.75 -0.78 2.72
CA PHE A 90 -5.80 -1.08 1.29
C PHE A 90 -5.73 0.19 0.46
N TYR A 91 -6.50 1.21 0.81
CA TYR A 91 -6.53 2.49 0.08
C TYR A 91 -5.14 3.14 0.01
N LEU A 92 -4.39 3.15 1.11
CA LEU A 92 -3.05 3.73 1.16
C LEU A 92 -2.00 2.83 0.49
N VAL A 93 -1.97 1.55 0.83
CA VAL A 93 -0.93 0.61 0.36
C VAL A 93 -1.05 0.36 -1.15
N SER A 94 -2.27 0.26 -1.67
CA SER A 94 -2.48 0.11 -3.11
C SER A 94 -2.29 1.40 -3.90
N ARG A 95 -2.09 2.55 -3.24
CA ARG A 95 -2.13 3.88 -3.87
C ARG A 95 -3.41 4.06 -4.69
N TYR A 96 -4.56 3.71 -4.12
CA TYR A 96 -5.86 3.66 -4.80
C TYR A 96 -6.19 4.96 -5.57
N GLU A 97 -5.75 6.11 -5.06
CA GLU A 97 -5.91 7.43 -5.71
C GLU A 97 -5.30 7.54 -7.11
N GLU A 98 -4.26 6.77 -7.41
CA GLU A 98 -3.51 6.86 -8.67
C GLU A 98 -4.21 6.15 -9.82
N TYR A 99 -5.16 5.29 -9.51
CA TYR A 99 -5.98 4.63 -10.51
C TYR A 99 -7.19 5.50 -10.91
N LEU A 100 -7.56 6.49 -10.09
CA LEU A 100 -8.67 7.41 -10.39
C LEU A 100 -8.28 8.42 -11.47
N ASP A 101 -9.26 9.12 -12.04
CA ASP A 101 -8.96 10.28 -12.88
C ASP A 101 -8.25 11.35 -12.03
N TYR A 102 -7.00 11.67 -12.40
CA TYR A 102 -6.19 12.70 -11.76
C TYR A 102 -5.56 13.61 -12.81
N THR A 103 -5.13 14.81 -12.38
CA THR A 103 -4.35 15.72 -13.22
C THR A 103 -2.87 15.36 -13.10
N PRO A 104 -2.24 14.80 -14.16
CA PRO A 104 -0.84 14.43 -14.09
C PRO A 104 0.08 15.64 -14.04
N ASP A 105 1.30 15.44 -13.53
CA ASP A 105 2.36 16.42 -13.75
C ASP A 105 2.82 16.46 -15.22
N LYS A 106 3.81 17.31 -15.51
CA LYS A 106 4.44 17.44 -16.83
C LYS A 106 5.04 16.13 -17.38
N HIS A 107 5.14 15.07 -16.57
CA HIS A 107 5.65 13.75 -16.92
C HIS A 107 4.58 12.66 -16.90
N GLY A 108 3.30 12.99 -16.75
CA GLY A 108 2.23 11.98 -16.71
C GLY A 108 2.04 11.32 -15.35
N ARG A 109 2.69 11.78 -14.28
CA ARG A 109 2.72 11.09 -12.98
C ARG A 109 1.71 11.65 -11.99
N PHE A 110 1.25 10.79 -11.08
CA PHE A 110 0.50 11.22 -9.91
C PHE A 110 1.43 11.96 -8.92
N THR A 111 1.09 13.20 -8.59
CA THR A 111 1.92 14.01 -7.70
C THR A 111 1.66 13.68 -6.23
N ALA A 112 2.72 13.61 -5.42
CA ALA A 112 2.59 13.42 -3.98
C ALA A 112 1.66 14.46 -3.33
N SER A 113 1.67 15.71 -3.83
CA SER A 113 0.77 16.78 -3.39
C SER A 113 -0.72 16.48 -3.59
N SER A 114 -1.03 15.61 -4.55
CA SER A 114 -2.38 15.15 -4.86
C SER A 114 -2.81 13.95 -4.01
N SER A 115 -1.93 13.38 -3.17
CA SER A 115 -2.31 12.30 -2.27
C SER A 115 -3.15 12.82 -1.10
N LEU A 116 -4.06 11.99 -0.60
CA LEU A 116 -4.77 12.20 0.65
C LEU A 116 -3.78 12.46 1.79
N ALA A 117 -2.71 11.67 1.86
CA ALA A 117 -1.72 11.76 2.91
C ALA A 117 -1.00 13.12 2.94
N PHE A 118 -0.68 13.69 1.78
CA PHE A 118 -0.13 15.03 1.70
C PHE A 118 -1.18 16.09 2.04
N ARG A 119 -2.35 16.05 1.40
CA ARG A 119 -3.43 17.03 1.63
C ARG A 119 -3.89 17.08 3.09
N LYS A 120 -3.75 15.98 3.82
CA LYS A 120 -4.15 15.85 5.23
C LYS A 120 -2.96 15.82 6.20
N GLY A 121 -1.74 16.08 5.72
CA GLY A 121 -0.56 16.32 6.57
C GLY A 121 0.02 15.08 7.28
N PHE A 122 -0.25 13.87 6.79
CA PHE A 122 0.26 12.63 7.39
C PHE A 122 1.20 11.82 6.48
N LEU A 123 1.64 12.39 5.35
CA LEU A 123 2.51 11.72 4.38
C LEU A 123 3.77 11.08 4.98
N TYR A 124 4.39 11.73 5.96
CA TYR A 124 5.63 11.24 6.60
C TYR A 124 5.38 10.33 7.82
N GLN A 125 4.12 10.01 8.12
CA GLN A 125 3.78 9.12 9.23
C GLN A 125 3.50 7.71 8.68
N PRO A 126 4.12 6.66 9.23
CA PRO A 126 3.81 5.27 8.86
C PRO A 126 2.47 4.86 9.49
N VAL A 127 1.37 5.43 9.00
CA VAL A 127 0.05 5.32 9.63
C VAL A 127 -0.46 3.87 9.62
N VAL A 128 -0.18 3.11 8.57
CA VAL A 128 -0.58 1.68 8.46
C VAL A 128 0.13 0.84 9.54
N ASP A 129 1.44 1.02 9.74
CA ASP A 129 2.18 0.34 10.81
C ASP A 129 1.65 0.73 12.19
N LYS A 130 1.40 2.03 12.40
CA LYS A 130 0.86 2.54 13.67
C LYS A 130 -0.55 2.01 13.95
N TRP A 131 -1.44 1.99 12.94
CA TRP A 131 -2.76 1.37 13.05
C TRP A 131 -2.64 -0.12 13.37
N THR A 132 -1.72 -0.84 12.72
CA THR A 132 -1.52 -2.27 12.93
C THR A 132 -1.02 -2.57 14.35
N LYS A 133 -0.16 -1.70 14.91
CA LYS A 133 0.24 -1.77 16.32
C LYS A 133 -0.92 -1.56 17.28
N GLU A 134 -1.79 -0.58 17.01
CA GLU A 134 -3.00 -0.38 17.82
C GLU A 134 -3.99 -1.54 17.67
N PHE A 135 -4.07 -2.13 16.47
CA PHE A 135 -4.88 -3.30 16.19
C PHE A 135 -4.37 -4.53 16.94
N ALA A 136 -3.06 -4.75 17.01
CA ALA A 136 -2.45 -5.80 17.82
C ALA A 136 -2.84 -5.67 19.30
N ARG A 137 -2.88 -4.45 19.85
CA ARG A 137 -3.34 -4.21 21.22
C ARG A 137 -4.82 -4.55 21.41
N ALA A 138 -5.67 -4.21 20.43
CA ALA A 138 -7.08 -4.59 20.46
C ALA A 138 -7.26 -6.11 20.38
N LEU A 139 -6.48 -6.79 19.53
CA LEU A 139 -6.44 -8.25 19.44
C LEU A 139 -6.00 -8.91 20.74
N LEU A 140 -4.98 -8.39 21.41
CA LEU A 140 -4.52 -8.90 22.72
C LEU A 140 -5.58 -8.73 23.81
N SER A 141 -6.25 -7.57 23.83
CA SER A 141 -7.33 -7.31 24.79
C SER A 141 -8.49 -8.30 24.59
N LYS A 142 -8.85 -8.60 23.33
CA LYS A 142 -9.94 -9.52 23.01
C LYS A 142 -9.53 -10.99 23.15
N PHE A 143 -8.29 -11.32 22.81
CA PHE A 143 -7.74 -12.67 22.77
C PHE A 143 -6.42 -12.74 23.54
N PRO A 144 -6.45 -12.81 24.88
CA PRO A 144 -5.24 -12.70 25.72
C PRO A 144 -4.14 -13.73 25.43
N THR A 145 -4.50 -14.87 24.82
CA THR A 145 -3.60 -15.96 24.50
C THR A 145 -3.06 -15.92 23.06
N ILE A 146 -3.33 -14.85 22.29
CA ILE A 146 -2.78 -14.67 20.94
C ILE A 146 -1.27 -14.42 21.01
N THR A 147 -0.53 -15.02 20.09
CA THR A 147 0.92 -14.86 20.00
C THR A 147 1.27 -14.31 18.63
N PHE A 148 2.03 -13.22 18.62
CA PHE A 148 2.58 -12.63 17.40
C PHE A 148 3.97 -13.19 17.16
N LYS A 149 4.27 -13.59 15.93
CA LYS A 149 5.66 -13.86 15.55
C LYS A 149 6.33 -12.51 15.30
N ARG A 150 7.46 -12.28 15.94
CA ARG A 150 8.27 -11.09 15.70
C ARG A 150 8.90 -11.24 14.31
N ASN A 151 8.25 -10.69 13.28
CA ASN A 151 8.93 -10.48 12.02
C ASN A 151 9.96 -9.37 12.28
N GLU A 152 11.24 -9.67 12.09
CA GLU A 152 12.25 -8.62 12.03
C GLU A 152 11.80 -7.66 10.93
N PHE A 153 11.59 -6.39 11.30
CA PHE A 153 11.19 -5.34 10.39
C PHE A 153 12.29 -5.18 9.34
N ARG A 154 12.17 -5.89 8.22
CA ARG A 154 12.89 -5.53 7.01
C ARG A 154 12.09 -4.43 6.35
N SER A 155 12.61 -3.22 6.40
CA SER A 155 12.11 -2.12 5.58
C SER A 155 12.24 -2.56 4.12
N LEU A 156 11.17 -3.14 3.58
CA LEU A 156 11.09 -3.49 2.18
C LEU A 156 10.71 -2.19 1.48
N LEU A 157 11.72 -1.33 1.31
CA LEU A 157 11.60 -0.11 0.54
C LEU A 157 11.53 -0.53 -0.94
N THR A 158 10.35 -0.91 -1.40
CA THR A 158 10.10 -1.09 -2.83
C THR A 158 10.03 0.31 -3.43
N ILE A 159 11.18 0.83 -3.83
CA ILE A 159 11.23 2.03 -4.67
C ILE A 159 10.71 1.58 -6.03
N ASP A 160 9.45 1.90 -6.31
CA ASP A 160 8.93 1.85 -7.68
C ASP A 160 9.58 3.00 -8.45
N SER A 161 10.71 2.68 -9.09
CA SER A 161 11.33 3.54 -10.09
C SER A 161 10.71 3.16 -11.43
N ASP A 162 10.11 4.12 -12.13
CA ASP A 162 9.37 3.95 -13.41
C ASP A 162 10.21 3.36 -14.58
N GLN A 163 11.42 2.85 -14.34
CA GLN A 163 12.26 2.15 -15.31
C GLN A 163 13.23 1.16 -14.62
N PRO A 164 12.87 -0.12 -14.36
CA PRO A 164 13.89 -1.11 -14.01
C PRO A 164 14.53 -1.78 -15.24
N PHE A 165 13.90 -1.75 -16.42
CA PHE A 165 14.47 -2.36 -17.64
C PHE A 165 14.00 -1.66 -18.91
N ALA A 166 14.95 -1.23 -19.76
CA ALA A 166 14.65 -0.65 -21.07
C ALA A 166 14.17 -1.68 -22.11
N TYR A 167 14.35 -3.01 -21.94
CA TYR A 167 14.14 -3.95 -23.06
C TYR A 167 13.68 -5.40 -22.78
N LEU A 168 13.45 -5.87 -21.56
CA LEU A 168 13.15 -7.30 -21.34
C LEU A 168 11.88 -7.52 -20.50
N GLY A 169 10.77 -7.83 -21.19
CA GLY A 169 9.52 -8.26 -20.55
C GLY A 169 8.25 -7.85 -21.29
N LYS A 170 8.27 -7.74 -22.62
CA LYS A 170 7.05 -7.53 -23.41
C LYS A 170 6.28 -8.85 -23.52
N ASN A 171 5.00 -8.82 -23.17
CA ASN A 171 3.96 -9.51 -23.93
C ASN A 171 2.94 -8.46 -24.42
N LEU A 172 2.35 -8.50 -25.61
CA LEU A 172 2.84 -8.77 -26.97
C LEU A 172 1.74 -8.41 -27.99
N PHE A 173 0.82 -7.47 -27.72
CA PHE A 173 -0.29 -7.18 -28.65
C PHE A 173 -0.60 -5.70 -28.93
N ARG A 174 0.24 -4.75 -28.52
CA ARG A 174 0.08 -3.34 -28.93
C ARG A 174 1.31 -2.66 -29.52
N SER A 175 2.42 -3.37 -29.70
CA SER A 175 3.69 -2.77 -30.15
C SER A 175 4.15 -3.16 -31.56
N VAL A 176 3.38 -3.95 -32.32
CA VAL A 176 3.72 -4.23 -33.73
C VAL A 176 3.38 -3.04 -34.64
N GLY A 177 2.33 -2.27 -34.31
CA GLY A 177 1.91 -1.12 -35.12
C GLY A 177 2.83 0.12 -35.03
N GLY A 178 3.54 0.31 -33.91
CA GLY A 178 4.44 1.45 -33.71
C GLY A 178 5.84 1.25 -34.32
N LEU A 179 6.30 0.01 -34.41
CA LEU A 179 7.65 -0.32 -34.86
C LEU A 179 7.82 -0.22 -36.39
N LEU A 180 6.72 -0.26 -37.14
CA LEU A 180 6.73 -0.03 -38.60
C LEU A 180 6.76 1.46 -38.98
N ARG A 181 6.52 2.37 -38.01
CA ARG A 181 6.46 3.82 -38.26
C ARG A 181 7.77 4.56 -37.93
N ASP A 182 8.64 3.96 -37.11
CA ASP A 182 9.92 4.54 -36.69
C ASP A 182 11.12 4.20 -37.59
N ILE A 183 10.93 3.36 -38.63
CA ILE A 183 11.99 3.07 -39.61
C ILE A 183 12.14 4.21 -40.64
N THR A 184 11.24 5.20 -40.64
CA THR A 184 11.18 6.24 -41.68
C THR A 184 11.67 7.63 -41.27
N GLU A 185 11.98 7.92 -40.01
CA GLU A 185 12.40 9.27 -39.60
C GLU A 185 13.78 9.26 -38.90
N LYS A 186 14.81 9.64 -39.66
CA LYS A 186 16.19 9.83 -39.21
C LYS A 186 16.32 11.12 -38.38
N THR A 187 16.54 11.04 -37.06
CA THR A 187 17.07 12.17 -36.28
C THR A 187 17.99 11.74 -35.11
N GLY A 188 19.29 11.95 -35.30
CA GLY A 188 20.16 12.71 -34.38
C GLY A 188 20.54 12.18 -32.99
N HIS A 189 19.89 11.18 -32.39
CA HIS A 189 20.13 10.83 -30.97
C HIS A 189 21.17 9.72 -30.72
N ALA A 190 22.02 9.41 -31.70
CA ALA A 190 23.04 8.37 -31.56
C ALA A 190 24.28 8.82 -30.75
N THR A 191 24.56 10.13 -30.68
CA THR A 191 25.79 10.66 -30.09
C THR A 191 25.79 10.71 -28.57
N ASP A 192 24.62 10.88 -27.94
CA ASP A 192 24.51 10.93 -26.47
C ASP A 192 24.68 9.55 -25.83
N ARG A 193 24.33 8.49 -26.56
CA ARG A 193 24.53 7.10 -26.13
C ARG A 193 26.01 6.68 -26.08
N TYR A 194 26.86 7.28 -26.92
CA TYR A 194 28.27 6.89 -27.01
C TYR A 194 29.15 7.52 -25.91
N LYS A 195 28.77 8.72 -25.42
CA LYS A 195 29.53 9.45 -24.39
C LYS A 195 29.41 8.85 -22.98
N VAL A 196 28.27 8.24 -22.66
CA VAL A 196 28.05 7.60 -21.34
C VAL A 196 28.84 6.30 -21.21
N LEU A 197 29.04 5.56 -22.31
CA LEU A 197 29.70 4.25 -22.29
C LEU A 197 31.24 4.26 -22.24
N THR A 198 31.90 5.41 -22.45
CA THR A 198 33.37 5.43 -22.69
C THR A 198 34.21 6.27 -21.72
N LYS A 199 33.62 7.05 -20.78
CA LYS A 199 34.42 7.98 -19.94
C LYS A 199 34.08 8.06 -18.44
N GLY A 200 33.41 7.07 -17.84
CA GLY A 200 33.29 7.02 -16.37
C GLY A 200 32.66 8.27 -15.73
N GLY A 201 31.63 8.84 -16.36
CA GLY A 201 30.85 9.94 -15.78
C GLY A 201 29.89 9.42 -14.72
N LYS A 202 29.76 10.15 -13.60
CA LYS A 202 28.77 9.89 -12.54
C LYS A 202 27.36 9.85 -13.12
N ASP A 203 26.62 8.83 -12.71
CA ASP A 203 25.27 8.53 -13.16
C ASP A 203 24.29 9.63 -12.69
N PRO A 204 23.44 10.20 -13.56
CA PRO A 204 22.36 11.12 -13.18
C PRO A 204 21.34 10.54 -12.19
N TYR A 205 21.36 9.23 -11.93
CA TYR A 205 20.52 8.51 -10.97
C TYR A 205 21.16 8.32 -9.59
N GLU A 206 22.14 9.16 -9.17
CA GLU A 206 22.68 9.24 -7.80
C GLU A 206 21.62 9.72 -6.76
N VAL A 207 20.48 9.03 -6.65
CA VAL A 207 19.47 9.20 -5.58
C VAL A 207 19.62 8.09 -4.53
N TYR A 208 20.34 7.02 -4.86
CA TYR A 208 20.57 5.87 -3.98
C TYR A 208 21.41 6.21 -2.75
N GLU A 209 22.38 7.13 -2.85
CA GLU A 209 23.14 7.62 -1.68
C GLU A 209 22.24 8.35 -0.69
N TYR A 210 21.37 9.25 -1.15
CA TYR A 210 20.43 9.98 -0.29
C TYR A 210 19.46 9.05 0.43
N ILE A 211 18.97 8.02 -0.26
CA ILE A 211 18.04 7.07 0.34
C ILE A 211 18.76 6.19 1.36
N THR A 212 19.97 5.73 1.04
CA THR A 212 20.79 4.92 1.96
C THR A 212 21.19 5.70 3.22
N ASP A 213 21.62 6.96 3.08
CA ASP A 213 21.96 7.84 4.22
C ASP A 213 20.75 8.07 5.15
N ARG A 214 19.55 8.23 4.58
CA ARG A 214 18.33 8.37 5.38
C ARG A 214 17.93 7.06 6.05
N ILE A 215 18.12 5.90 5.42
CA ILE A 215 17.86 4.60 6.04
C ILE A 215 18.82 4.36 7.20
N GLU A 216 20.12 4.60 7.03
CA GLU A 216 21.11 4.46 8.10
C GLU A 216 20.84 5.38 9.29
N LYS A 217 20.41 6.62 9.02
CA LYS A 217 20.10 7.61 10.05
C LYS A 217 18.87 7.28 10.91
N TYR A 218 17.93 6.47 10.41
CA TYR A 218 16.70 6.11 11.13
C TYR A 218 16.61 4.62 11.52
N ASN A 219 17.56 3.78 11.10
CA ASN A 219 17.68 2.37 11.54
C ASN A 219 18.46 2.18 12.85
N THR A 220 18.91 3.24 13.50
CA THR A 220 19.41 3.18 14.89
C THR A 220 18.33 3.62 15.87
N GLY A 221 17.64 2.64 16.46
CA GLY A 221 16.68 2.84 17.56
C GLY A 221 15.77 1.64 17.81
#